data_AF-B1HRB8-F1
#
_entry.id   AF-B1HRB8-F1
#
_cell.length_a   1.000
_cell.length_b   1.000
_cell.length_c   1.000
_cell.angle_alpha   90.00
_cell.angle_beta   90.00
_cell.angle_gamma   90.00
#
_symmetry.space_group_name_H-M   'P 1'
#
loop_
_entity.id
_entity.type
_entity.pdbx_description
1 polymer ?
#
loop_
_entity_poly.entity_id
_entity_poly.type
_entity_poly.pdbx_seq_one_letter_code
_entity_poly.pdbx_strand_id
1 'polypeptide(L)'
;MGVFVYLIIMLPFLSFALVLSQGKGIFLIAGFNTMSSDKKDKYDEVALAKFMGKMMYGYCFCVLLWVLNEIFQTQWLFIVGLILFVVLTMFLMIYMNTGNRFKR
;
A
#
# COMPACT_ATOMS: atom_id res chain seq x y z
N MET A 1 -16.42 8.43 17.16
CA MET A 1 -15.55 7.27 17.43
C MET A 1 -14.82 6.80 16.17
N GLY A 2 -15.49 6.72 15.01
CA GLY A 2 -14.89 6.21 13.77
C GLY A 2 -13.64 6.95 13.28
N VAL A 3 -13.61 8.28 13.35
CA VAL A 3 -12.43 9.09 12.94
C VAL A 3 -11.14 8.62 13.60
N PHE A 4 -11.13 8.42 14.93
CA PHE A 4 -9.93 8.01 15.66
C PHE A 4 -9.45 6.62 15.23
N VAL A 5 -10.37 5.70 14.97
CA VAL A 5 -10.05 4.37 14.46
C VAL A 5 -9.36 4.47 13.10
N TYR A 6 -9.90 5.28 12.18
CA TYR A 6 -9.30 5.47 10.87
C TYR A 6 -7.94 6.16 10.93
N LEU A 7 -7.74 7.12 11.83
CA LEU A 7 -6.42 7.76 12.02
C LEU A 7 -5.38 6.77 12.56
N ILE A 8 -5.74 5.94 13.55
CA ILE A 8 -4.86 4.88 14.08
C ILE A 8 -4.46 3.92 12.96
N ILE A 9 -5.39 3.57 12.07
CA ILE A 9 -5.09 2.74 10.90
C ILE A 9 -4.22 3.50 9.89
N MET A 10 -4.46 4.79 9.64
CA MET A 10 -3.75 5.57 8.62
C MET A 10 -2.26 5.77 8.94
N LEU A 11 -1.91 5.95 10.21
CA LEU A 11 -0.54 6.21 10.67
C LEU A 11 0.50 5.15 10.26
N PRO A 12 0.27 3.82 10.45
CA PRO A 12 1.20 2.80 9.99
C PRO A 12 1.31 2.76 8.46
N PHE A 13 0.21 2.90 7.71
CA PHE A 13 0.28 2.99 6.25
C PHE A 13 1.12 4.18 5.80
N LEU A 14 0.99 5.34 6.44
CA LEU A 14 1.76 6.52 6.11
C LEU A 14 3.24 6.34 6.46
N SER A 15 3.53 5.73 7.61
CA SER A 15 4.89 5.39 8.03
C SER A 15 5.56 4.46 7.02
N PHE A 16 4.84 3.41 6.59
CA PHE A 16 5.33 2.50 5.56
C PHE A 16 5.51 3.21 4.22
N ALA A 17 4.57 4.05 3.80
CA ALA A 17 4.67 4.82 2.56
C ALA A 17 5.95 5.66 2.52
N LEU A 18 6.25 6.37 3.60
CA LEU A 18 7.44 7.22 3.70
C LEU A 18 8.74 6.42 3.64
N VAL A 19 8.86 5.33 4.42
CA VAL A 19 10.07 4.49 4.45
C VAL A 19 10.29 3.79 3.11
N LEU A 20 9.25 3.15 2.57
CA LEU A 20 9.31 2.40 1.31
C LEU A 20 9.60 3.29 0.10
N SER A 21 9.07 4.53 0.08
CA SER A 21 9.30 5.48 -1.01
C SER A 21 10.77 5.95 -1.10
N GLN A 22 11.55 5.81 -0.03
CA GLN A 22 13.00 6.03 -0.07
C GLN A 22 13.77 4.85 -0.69
N GLY A 23 13.10 3.77 -1.09
CA GLY A 23 13.73 2.52 -1.49
C GLY A 23 14.25 1.69 -0.33
N LYS A 24 13.80 1.98 0.90
CA LYS A 24 14.18 1.29 2.14
C LYS A 24 13.04 0.41 2.63
N GLY A 25 13.30 -0.42 3.65
CA GLY A 25 12.23 -1.17 4.30
C GLY A 25 11.70 -2.36 3.49
N ILE A 26 12.48 -2.92 2.58
CA ILE A 26 12.10 -4.12 1.81
C ILE A 26 11.70 -5.29 2.72
N PHE A 27 12.26 -5.36 3.94
CA PHE A 27 11.91 -6.32 4.97
C PHE A 27 10.46 -6.20 5.48
N LEU A 28 9.72 -5.14 5.13
CA LEU A 28 8.30 -5.02 5.45
C LEU A 28 7.42 -5.76 4.43
N ILE A 29 7.98 -6.15 3.28
CA ILE A 29 7.26 -6.85 2.22
C ILE A 29 7.31 -8.34 2.51
N ALA A 30 6.26 -8.86 3.13
CA ALA A 30 6.15 -10.27 3.50
C ALA A 30 6.43 -11.22 2.32
N GLY A 31 5.86 -10.92 1.14
CA GLY A 31 6.08 -11.72 -0.08
C GLY A 31 7.53 -11.75 -0.55
N PHE A 32 8.32 -10.71 -0.28
CA PHE A 32 9.76 -10.71 -0.55
C PHE A 32 10.49 -11.51 0.54
N ASN A 33 10.19 -11.26 1.81
CA ASN A 33 10.85 -11.92 2.93
C ASN A 33 10.76 -13.44 2.94
N THR A 34 9.63 -13.99 2.50
CA THR A 34 9.39 -15.45 2.44
C THR A 34 10.04 -16.12 1.23
N MET A 35 10.64 -15.36 0.29
CA MET A 35 11.42 -15.94 -0.81
C MET A 35 12.77 -16.48 -0.32
N SER A 36 13.27 -17.52 -0.99
CA SER A 36 14.64 -17.99 -0.82
C SER A 36 15.65 -16.93 -1.25
N SER A 37 16.86 -16.96 -0.70
CA SER A 37 17.97 -16.05 -1.06
C SER A 37 18.16 -15.94 -2.57
N ASP A 38 18.26 -17.07 -3.26
CA ASP A 38 18.52 -17.14 -4.70
C ASP A 38 17.42 -16.51 -5.55
N LYS A 39 16.19 -16.41 -5.00
CA LYS A 39 15.07 -15.72 -5.64
C LYS A 39 15.13 -14.23 -5.37
N LYS A 40 15.49 -13.81 -4.15
CA LYS A 40 15.62 -12.39 -3.77
C LYS A 40 16.65 -11.66 -4.63
N ASP A 41 17.79 -12.29 -4.91
CA ASP A 41 18.88 -11.70 -5.71
C ASP A 41 18.47 -11.32 -7.14
N LYS A 42 17.39 -11.93 -7.64
CA LYS A 42 16.83 -11.65 -8.97
C LYS A 42 15.95 -10.42 -9.00
N TYR A 43 15.65 -9.79 -7.86
CA TYR A 43 14.77 -8.62 -7.79
C TYR A 43 15.56 -7.32 -7.65
N ASP A 44 15.01 -6.26 -8.24
CA ASP A 44 15.35 -4.88 -7.90
C ASP A 44 14.58 -4.49 -6.64
N GLU A 45 15.24 -4.65 -5.50
CA GLU A 45 14.69 -4.31 -4.18
C GLU A 45 14.31 -2.84 -4.07
N VAL A 46 15.10 -1.94 -4.65
CA VAL A 46 14.86 -0.49 -4.55
C VAL A 46 13.61 -0.12 -5.34
N ALA A 47 13.48 -0.63 -6.57
CA ALA A 47 12.29 -0.40 -7.39
C ALA A 47 11.04 -1.01 -6.75
N LEU A 48 11.14 -2.23 -6.21
CA LEU A 48 10.04 -2.91 -5.52
C LEU A 48 9.60 -2.14 -4.27
N ALA A 49 10.54 -1.72 -3.42
CA ALA A 49 10.24 -0.92 -2.24
C ALA A 49 9.56 0.40 -2.62
N LYS A 50 10.12 1.16 -3.57
CA LYS A 50 9.52 2.42 -4.04
C LYS A 50 8.11 2.24 -4.59
N PHE A 51 7.87 1.16 -5.33
CA PHE A 51 6.54 0.85 -5.83
C PHE A 51 5.55 0.53 -4.69
N MET A 52 5.96 -0.30 -3.72
CA MET A 52 5.13 -0.58 -2.54
C MET A 52 4.82 0.68 -1.74
N GLY A 53 5.76 1.63 -1.66
CA GLY A 53 5.54 2.95 -1.05
C GLY A 53 4.42 3.74 -1.73
N LYS A 54 4.38 3.76 -3.08
CA LYS A 54 3.28 4.37 -3.85
C LYS A 54 1.93 3.72 -3.55
N MET A 55 1.92 2.40 -3.42
CA MET A 55 0.69 1.66 -3.09
C MET A 55 0.21 1.97 -1.66
N MET A 56 1.12 2.12 -0.70
CA MET A 56 0.78 2.56 0.66
C MET A 56 0.17 3.97 0.67
N TYR A 57 0.67 4.92 -0.14
CA TYR A 57 0.01 6.22 -0.30
C TYR A 57 -1.41 6.11 -0.86
N GLY A 58 -1.63 5.20 -1.82
CA GLY A 58 -2.97 4.91 -2.33
C GLY A 58 -3.92 4.43 -1.23
N TYR A 59 -3.46 3.53 -0.35
CA TYR A 59 -4.25 3.10 0.81
C TYR A 59 -4.46 4.21 1.83
N CYS A 60 -3.47 5.06 2.12
CA CYS A 60 -3.66 6.25 2.94
C CYS A 60 -4.77 7.13 2.39
N PHE A 61 -4.81 7.37 1.08
CA PHE A 61 -5.87 8.16 0.45
C PHE A 61 -7.25 7.50 0.61
N CYS A 62 -7.35 6.18 0.48
CA CYS A 62 -8.61 5.47 0.73
C CYS A 62 -9.09 5.66 2.18
N VAL A 63 -8.18 5.54 3.16
CA VAL A 63 -8.52 5.75 4.59
C VAL A 63 -8.87 7.21 4.86
N LEU A 64 -8.22 8.17 4.19
CA LEU A 64 -8.58 9.59 4.27
C LEU A 64 -10.01 9.83 3.81
N LEU A 65 -10.48 9.17 2.74
CA LEU A 65 -11.88 9.26 2.31
C LEU A 65 -12.86 8.75 3.39
N TRP A 66 -12.48 7.73 4.17
CA TRP A 66 -13.28 7.25 5.30
C TRP A 66 -13.28 8.21 6.49
N VAL A 67 -12.15 8.89 6.75
CA VAL A 67 -12.11 9.99 7.73
C VAL A 67 -13.04 11.12 7.29
N LEU A 68 -13.01 11.51 6.02
CA LEU A 68 -13.87 12.56 5.48
C LEU A 68 -15.34 12.16 5.49
N ASN A 69 -15.66 10.88 5.21
CA ASN A 69 -17.01 10.33 5.38
C ASN A 69 -17.55 10.58 6.80
N GLU A 70 -16.75 10.31 7.83
CA GLU A 70 -17.16 10.51 9.23
C GLU A 70 -17.30 12.00 9.59
N ILE A 71 -16.44 12.88 9.07
CA ILE A 71 -16.50 14.31 9.35
C ILE A 71 -17.72 14.95 8.66
N PHE A 72 -17.96 14.62 7.39
CA PHE A 72 -19.03 15.20 6.59
C PHE A 72 -20.35 14.40 6.64
N GLN A 73 -20.36 13.25 7.31
CA GLN A 73 -21.52 12.35 7.40
C GLN A 73 -22.06 11.95 6.00
N THR A 74 -21.15 11.69 5.05
CA THR A 74 -21.48 11.43 3.64
C THR A 74 -21.10 10.03 3.20
N GLN A 75 -22.07 9.11 3.22
CA GLN A 75 -21.87 7.67 2.97
C GLN A 75 -21.21 7.33 1.63
N TRP A 76 -21.37 8.17 0.60
CA TRP A 76 -20.77 7.93 -0.71
C TRP A 76 -19.23 7.96 -0.68
N LEU A 77 -18.62 8.76 0.21
CA LEU A 77 -17.16 8.80 0.38
C LEU A 77 -16.63 7.46 0.91
N PHE A 78 -17.38 6.81 1.79
CA PHE A 78 -17.04 5.47 2.25
C PHE A 78 -17.01 4.45 1.09
N ILE A 79 -18.07 4.45 0.28
CA ILE A 79 -18.21 3.56 -0.87
C ILE A 79 -17.10 3.79 -1.89
N VAL A 80 -16.80 5.05 -2.23
CA VAL A 80 -15.71 5.39 -3.15
C VAL A 80 -14.36 4.93 -2.59
N GLY A 81 -14.08 5.19 -1.31
CA GLY A 81 -12.86 4.71 -0.65
C GLY A 81 -12.74 3.19 -0.65
N LEU A 82 -13.84 2.47 -0.45
CA LEU A 82 -13.87 1.01 -0.47
C LEU A 82 -13.62 0.44 -1.88
N ILE A 83 -14.29 0.97 -2.90
CA ILE A 83 -14.08 0.56 -4.30
C ILE A 83 -12.62 0.81 -4.70
N LEU A 84 -12.09 1.99 -4.38
CA LEU A 84 -10.71 2.35 -4.70
C LEU A 84 -9.71 1.42 -4.00
N PHE A 85 -9.94 1.09 -2.73
CA PHE A 85 -9.09 0.17 -1.97
C PHE A 85 -9.03 -1.23 -2.62
N VAL A 86 -10.19 -1.76 -3.03
CA VAL A 86 -10.28 -3.07 -3.70
C VAL A 86 -9.58 -3.03 -5.05
N VAL A 87 -9.82 -1.99 -5.86
CA VAL A 87 -9.17 -1.82 -7.17
C VAL A 87 -7.65 -1.70 -7.03
N LEU A 88 -7.15 -0.90 -6.08
CA LEU A 88 -5.71 -0.77 -5.80
C LEU A 88 -5.09 -2.11 -5.38
N THR A 89 -5.80 -2.90 -4.58
CA THR A 89 -5.34 -4.24 -4.15
C THR A 89 -5.26 -5.20 -5.33
N MET A 90 -6.29 -5.25 -6.18
CA MET A 90 -6.27 -6.06 -7.40
C MET A 90 -5.15 -5.62 -8.35
N PHE A 91 -5.01 -4.31 -8.57
CA PHE A 91 -3.93 -3.75 -9.37
C PHE A 91 -2.56 -4.14 -8.81
N LEU A 92 -2.33 -4.02 -7.49
CA LEU A 92 -1.09 -4.42 -6.84
C LEU A 92 -0.76 -5.88 -7.15
N MET A 93 -1.71 -6.79 -6.92
CA MET A 93 -1.51 -8.22 -7.14
C MET A 93 -1.19 -8.52 -8.61
N ILE A 94 -1.96 -7.97 -9.56
CA ILE A 94 -1.73 -8.21 -10.98
C ILE A 94 -0.37 -7.63 -11.41
N TYR A 95 -0.07 -6.39 -11.03
CA TYR A 95 1.13 -5.70 -11.45
C TYR A 95 2.41 -6.37 -10.92
N MET A 96 2.40 -6.84 -9.67
CA MET A 96 3.55 -7.54 -9.08
C MET A 96 3.79 -8.92 -9.70
N ASN A 97 2.73 -9.63 -10.07
CA ASN A 97 2.83 -11.03 -10.51
C ASN A 97 2.93 -11.18 -12.04
N THR A 98 2.80 -10.10 -12.82
CA THR A 98 2.86 -10.14 -14.28
C THR A 98 4.10 -9.42 -14.81
N GLY A 99 4.58 -9.83 -16.00
CA GLY A 99 5.58 -9.09 -16.76
C GLY A 99 6.97 -8.94 -16.13
N ASN A 100 7.31 -9.74 -15.10
CA ASN A 100 8.62 -9.70 -14.43
C ASN A 100 9.06 -8.28 -13.99
N ARG A 101 8.11 -7.41 -13.63
CA ARG A 101 8.29 -5.94 -13.48
C ARG A 101 9.39 -5.50 -12.52
N PHE A 102 9.73 -6.33 -11.54
CA PHE A 102 10.72 -6.03 -10.52
C PHE A 102 11.91 -7.00 -10.54
N LYS A 103 12.04 -7.82 -11.59
CA LYS A 103 13.24 -8.63 -11.77
C LYS A 103 14.34 -7.77 -12.41
N ARG A 104 15.59 -8.03 -12.04
CA ARG A 104 16.77 -7.47 -12.68
C ARG A 104 16.98 -8.08 -14.08
#